data_AF-A0A8H7RK36-F1
#
_entry.id   AF-A0A8H7RK36-F1
#
_cell.length_a   1.000
_cell.length_b   1.000
_cell.length_c   1.000
_cell.angle_alpha   90.00
_cell.angle_beta   90.00
_cell.angle_gamma   90.00
#
_symmetry.space_group_name_H-M   'P 1'
#
loop_
_entity.id
_entity.type
_entity.pdbx_description
1 polymer ?
#
loop_
_entity_poly.entity_id
_entity_poly.type
_entity_poly.pdbx_seq_one_letter_code
_entity_poly.pdbx_strand_id
1 'polypeptide(L)'
;ILLSSGATVTYAHHSLIQGNRAGVIYGLIATVGLATIFTGFQGFEYYNAPFTFSDGVYGSTFYMSTGFHGIHVIIGTAFLTVGLFRALSYHLTDHHHLGFEQAILYWQTTKCP
;
A
#
# COMPACT_ATOMS: atom_id res chain seq x y z
N ILE A 1 2.21 3.44 -10.38
CA ILE A 1 1.13 3.34 -9.36
C ILE A 1 1.69 3.32 -7.94
N LEU A 2 2.67 2.45 -7.64
CA LEU A 2 3.30 2.45 -6.31
C LEU A 2 4.04 3.77 -6.00
N LEU A 3 4.75 4.35 -6.96
CA LEU A 3 5.42 5.65 -6.76
C LEU A 3 4.41 6.76 -6.37
N SER A 4 3.33 6.90 -7.14
CA SER A 4 2.25 7.88 -6.87
C SER A 4 1.54 7.61 -5.54
N SER A 5 1.31 6.33 -5.17
CA SER A 5 0.65 5.96 -3.92
C SER A 5 1.39 6.41 -2.65
N GLY A 6 2.72 6.59 -2.70
CA GLY A 6 3.41 7.19 -1.54
C GLY A 6 3.65 8.67 -1.64
N ALA A 7 3.46 9.30 -2.81
CA ALA A 7 3.29 10.76 -2.81
C ALA A 7 1.99 11.11 -2.06
N THR A 8 0.91 10.34 -2.26
CA THR A 8 -0.36 10.50 -1.55
C THR A 8 -0.26 10.13 -0.06
N VAL A 9 0.52 9.11 0.31
CA VAL A 9 0.76 8.79 1.72
C VAL A 9 1.61 9.84 2.42
N THR A 10 2.62 10.42 1.77
CA THR A 10 3.40 11.54 2.33
C THR A 10 2.52 12.78 2.50
N TYR A 11 1.61 13.04 1.55
CA TYR A 11 0.60 14.10 1.70
C TYR A 11 -0.33 13.85 2.88
N ALA A 12 -0.78 12.60 3.09
CA ALA A 12 -1.58 12.23 4.25
C ALA A 12 -0.81 12.43 5.57
N HIS A 13 0.47 12.07 5.60
CA HIS A 13 1.34 12.28 6.77
C HIS A 13 1.51 13.77 7.08
N HIS A 14 1.81 14.59 6.08
CA HIS A 14 1.95 16.03 6.26
C HIS A 14 0.63 16.69 6.70
N SER A 15 -0.50 16.24 6.16
CA SER A 15 -1.83 16.70 6.57
C SER A 15 -2.15 16.34 8.03
N LEU A 16 -1.64 15.20 8.52
CA LEU A 16 -1.79 14.80 9.93
C LEU A 16 -1.03 15.75 10.85
N ILE A 17 0.23 16.06 10.52
CA ILE A 17 1.06 17.00 11.31
C ILE A 17 0.44 18.41 11.34
N GLN A 18 -0.25 18.80 10.27
CA GLN A 18 -0.98 20.07 10.19
C GLN A 18 -2.36 20.06 10.88
N GLY A 19 -2.78 18.94 11.47
CA GLY A 19 -4.11 18.76 12.05
C GLY A 19 -5.26 18.75 11.03
N ASN A 20 -4.95 18.73 9.72
CA ASN A 20 -5.95 18.70 8.64
C ASN A 20 -6.41 17.27 8.37
N ARG A 21 -7.39 16.83 9.16
CA ARG A 21 -7.95 15.47 9.08
C ARG A 21 -8.60 15.14 7.74
N ALA A 22 -9.25 16.11 7.08
CA ALA A 22 -9.84 15.87 5.76
C ALA A 22 -8.75 15.48 4.75
N GLY A 23 -7.60 16.17 4.78
CA GLY A 23 -6.43 15.84 3.95
C GLY A 23 -5.87 14.44 4.23
N VAL A 24 -5.82 14.03 5.51
CA VAL A 24 -5.40 12.66 5.90
C VAL A 24 -6.32 11.61 5.28
N ILE A 25 -7.64 11.78 5.42
CA ILE A 25 -8.64 10.83 4.93
C ILE A 25 -8.56 10.74 3.40
N TYR A 26 -8.54 11.88 2.68
CA TYR A 26 -8.45 11.88 1.23
C TYR A 26 -7.13 11.26 0.72
N GLY A 27 -6.00 11.58 1.35
CA GLY A 27 -4.70 11.00 0.98
C GLY A 27 -4.62 9.49 1.21
N LEU A 28 -5.20 9.00 2.30
CA LEU A 28 -5.28 7.56 2.59
C LEU A 28 -6.22 6.82 1.64
N ILE A 29 -7.40 7.37 1.36
CA ILE A 29 -8.34 6.79 0.38
C ILE A 29 -7.68 6.69 -1.00
N ALA A 30 -7.01 7.76 -1.43
CA ALA A 30 -6.27 7.75 -2.70
C ALA A 30 -5.17 6.67 -2.71
N THR A 31 -4.43 6.52 -1.62
CA THR A 31 -3.37 5.52 -1.51
C THR A 31 -3.92 4.09 -1.58
N VAL A 32 -4.97 3.78 -0.80
CA VAL A 32 -5.63 2.46 -0.79
C VAL A 32 -6.24 2.15 -2.16
N GLY A 33 -6.86 3.15 -2.81
CA GLY A 33 -7.41 3.01 -4.17
C GLY A 33 -6.32 2.67 -5.20
N LEU A 34 -5.22 3.43 -5.22
CA LEU A 34 -4.08 3.18 -6.10
C LEU A 34 -3.47 1.79 -5.85
N ALA A 35 -3.35 1.37 -4.60
CA ALA A 35 -2.80 0.07 -4.25
C ALA A 35 -3.70 -1.11 -4.66
N THR A 36 -5.01 -0.94 -4.52
CA THR A 36 -6.00 -1.94 -4.98
C THR A 36 -5.95 -2.08 -6.50
N ILE A 37 -5.86 -0.96 -7.23
CA ILE A 37 -5.70 -0.96 -8.69
C ILE A 37 -4.41 -1.71 -9.07
N PHE A 38 -3.28 -1.43 -8.41
CA PHE A 38 -2.03 -2.14 -8.66
C PHE A 38 -2.16 -3.66 -8.48
N THR A 39 -2.80 -4.10 -7.39
CA THR A 39 -3.02 -5.52 -7.12
C THR A 39 -3.90 -6.17 -8.19
N GLY A 40 -4.91 -5.45 -8.69
CA GLY A 40 -5.75 -5.91 -9.81
C GLY A 40 -4.97 -6.07 -11.11
N PHE A 41 -4.10 -5.11 -11.45
CA PHE A 41 -3.21 -5.23 -12.61
C PHE A 41 -2.23 -6.41 -12.46
N GLN A 42 -1.67 -6.63 -11.27
CA GLN A 42 -0.78 -7.77 -11.01
C GLN A 42 -1.51 -9.12 -11.25
N GLY A 43 -2.77 -9.22 -10.82
CA GLY A 43 -3.60 -10.40 -11.08
C GLY A 43 -3.94 -10.58 -12.56
N PHE A 44 -4.19 -9.48 -13.30
CA PHE A 44 -4.41 -9.53 -14.74
C PHE A 44 -3.15 -9.98 -15.50
N GLU A 45 -1.96 -9.52 -15.11
CA GLU A 45 -0.70 -10.00 -15.70
C GLU A 45 -0.50 -11.50 -15.44
N TYR A 46 -0.81 -12.00 -14.25
CA TYR A 46 -0.70 -13.43 -13.95
C TYR A 46 -1.68 -14.29 -14.75
N TYR A 47 -2.88 -13.80 -15.03
CA TYR A 47 -3.85 -14.54 -15.84
C TYR A 47 -3.47 -14.60 -17.33
N ASN A 48 -2.85 -13.55 -17.86
CA ASN A 48 -2.46 -13.47 -19.28
C ASN A 48 -1.02 -13.92 -19.55
N ALA A 49 -0.26 -14.27 -18.51
CA ALA A 49 1.12 -14.70 -18.67
C ALA A 49 1.20 -15.99 -19.50
N PRO A 50 2.07 -16.05 -20.54
CA PRO A 50 2.22 -17.25 -21.37
C PRO A 50 3.05 -18.36 -20.70
N PHE A 51 3.53 -18.12 -19.47
CA PHE A 51 4.33 -19.04 -18.68
C PHE A 51 3.72 -19.24 -17.30
N THR A 52 3.90 -20.43 -16.77
CA THR A 52 3.36 -20.91 -15.50
C THR A 52 4.47 -21.01 -14.44
N PHE A 53 4.08 -21.21 -13.18
CA PHE A 53 5.03 -21.44 -12.08
C PHE A 53 5.99 -22.61 -12.34
N SER A 54 5.55 -23.60 -13.11
CA SER A 54 6.31 -24.80 -13.44
C SER A 54 7.20 -24.68 -14.68
N ASP A 55 7.19 -23.52 -15.37
CA ASP A 55 8.03 -23.29 -16.55
C ASP A 55 9.47 -22.92 -16.19
N GLY A 56 10.16 -23.91 -15.62
CA GLY A 56 11.59 -23.88 -15.33
C GLY A 56 12.01 -22.79 -14.33
N VAL A 57 13.29 -22.43 -14.38
CA VAL A 57 13.89 -21.46 -13.45
C VAL A 57 13.30 -20.05 -13.66
N TYR A 58 12.94 -19.69 -14.89
CA TYR A 58 12.37 -18.37 -15.18
C TYR A 58 10.97 -18.20 -14.58
N GLY A 59 10.05 -19.12 -14.84
CA GLY A 59 8.69 -19.06 -14.29
C GLY A 59 8.68 -19.08 -12.76
N SER A 60 9.41 -20.03 -12.17
CA SER A 60 9.49 -20.16 -10.70
C SER A 60 10.07 -18.92 -10.01
N THR A 61 11.16 -18.35 -10.52
CA THR A 61 11.76 -17.13 -9.93
C THR A 61 10.89 -15.89 -10.13
N PHE A 62 10.25 -15.76 -11.29
CA PHE A 62 9.34 -14.65 -11.57
C PHE A 62 8.14 -14.66 -10.62
N TYR A 63 7.41 -15.78 -10.53
CA TYR A 63 6.23 -15.88 -9.67
C TYR A 63 6.59 -15.82 -8.18
N MET A 64 7.74 -16.33 -7.76
CA MET A 64 8.17 -16.25 -6.37
C MET A 64 8.53 -14.82 -5.96
N SER A 65 9.29 -14.09 -6.79
CA SER A 65 9.68 -12.70 -6.52
C SER A 65 8.46 -11.76 -6.55
N THR A 66 7.68 -11.84 -7.63
CA THR A 66 6.49 -10.98 -7.79
C THR A 66 5.38 -11.35 -6.82
N GLY A 67 5.22 -12.64 -6.49
CA GLY A 67 4.22 -13.10 -5.53
C GLY A 67 4.56 -12.67 -4.10
N PHE A 68 5.83 -12.75 -3.70
CA PHE A 68 6.27 -12.26 -2.40
C PHE A 68 6.04 -10.75 -2.27
N HIS A 69 6.42 -9.98 -3.30
CA HIS A 69 6.12 -8.55 -3.36
C HIS A 69 4.61 -8.27 -3.28
N GLY A 70 3.79 -9.02 -4.03
CA GLY A 70 2.33 -8.90 -4.00
C GLY A 70 1.73 -9.12 -2.61
N ILE A 71 2.23 -10.12 -1.86
CA ILE A 71 1.84 -10.35 -0.47
C ILE A 71 2.17 -9.13 0.41
N HIS A 72 3.37 -8.56 0.28
CA HIS A 72 3.76 -7.36 1.05
C HIS A 72 2.86 -6.17 0.74
N VAL A 73 2.50 -5.97 -0.53
CA VAL A 73 1.57 -4.93 -0.95
C VAL A 73 0.20 -5.13 -0.32
N ILE A 74 -0.33 -6.36 -0.27
CA ILE A 74 -1.63 -6.68 0.37
C ILE A 74 -1.60 -6.44 1.89
N ILE A 75 -0.51 -6.82 2.55
CA ILE A 75 -0.35 -6.56 3.99
C ILE A 75 -0.28 -5.04 4.24
N GLY A 76 0.45 -4.33 3.40
CA GLY A 76 0.57 -2.87 3.46
C GLY A 76 -0.75 -2.14 3.25
N THR A 77 -1.58 -2.60 2.31
CA THR A 77 -2.91 -2.03 2.11
C THR A 77 -3.81 -2.29 3.30
N ALA A 78 -3.78 -3.49 3.89
CA ALA A 78 -4.54 -3.78 5.10
C ALA A 78 -4.16 -2.85 6.26
N PHE A 79 -2.86 -2.61 6.49
CA PHE A 79 -2.41 -1.66 7.51
C PHE A 79 -2.89 -0.22 7.24
N LEU A 80 -2.83 0.25 5.99
CA LEU A 80 -3.34 1.56 5.62
C LEU A 80 -4.86 1.67 5.77
N THR A 81 -5.60 0.62 5.44
CA THR A 81 -7.07 0.56 5.62
C THR A 81 -7.45 0.61 7.10
N VAL A 82 -6.72 -0.11 7.97
CA VAL A 82 -6.91 -0.01 9.42
C VAL A 82 -6.57 1.40 9.91
N GLY A 83 -5.50 2.01 9.41
CA GLY A 83 -5.15 3.41 9.67
C GLY A 83 -6.26 4.38 9.26
N LEU A 84 -6.86 4.18 8.08
CA LEU A 84 -7.99 4.97 7.59
C LEU A 84 -9.23 4.80 8.48
N PHE A 85 -9.57 3.57 8.89
CA PHE A 85 -10.72 3.33 9.78
C PHE A 85 -10.52 3.99 11.15
N ARG A 86 -9.30 3.94 11.70
CA ARG A 86 -8.94 4.65 12.93
C ARG A 86 -9.00 6.17 12.75
N ALA A 87 -8.59 6.68 11.58
CA ALA A 87 -8.68 8.09 11.24
C ALA A 87 -10.13 8.56 11.12
N LEU A 88 -11.07 7.69 10.71
CA LEU A 88 -12.51 7.96 10.69
C LEU A 88 -13.14 7.88 12.08
N SER A 89 -12.65 6.98 12.93
CA SER A 89 -13.19 6.74 14.28
C SER A 89 -12.69 7.72 15.36
N TYR A 90 -12.08 8.85 14.98
CA TYR A 90 -11.51 9.87 15.89
C TYR A 90 -10.43 9.32 16.86
N HIS A 91 -9.82 8.17 16.56
CA HIS A 91 -8.81 7.54 17.41
C HIS A 91 -7.38 8.04 17.16
N LEU A 92 -7.16 8.88 16.14
CA LEU A 92 -5.87 9.51 15.89
C LEU A 92 -5.82 10.90 16.55
N THR A 93 -4.78 11.12 17.34
CA THR A 93 -4.41 12.42 17.91
C THR A 93 -3.07 12.86 17.33
N ASP A 94 -2.85 14.17 17.22
CA ASP A 94 -1.61 14.74 16.67
C ASP A 94 -0.35 14.34 17.46
N HIS A 95 -0.49 13.86 18.70
CA HIS A 95 0.63 13.45 19.56
C HIS A 95 0.75 11.94 19.78
N HIS A 96 -0.24 11.13 19.36
CA HIS A 96 -0.23 9.69 19.59
C HIS A 96 -0.74 8.90 18.36
N HIS A 97 0.10 8.85 17.32
CA HIS A 97 -0.21 8.20 16.04
C HIS A 97 0.84 7.19 15.58
N LEU A 98 1.59 6.58 16.52
CA LEU A 98 2.62 5.55 16.26
C LEU A 98 2.16 4.44 15.32
N GLY A 99 0.95 3.92 15.49
CA GLY A 99 0.42 2.86 14.61
C GLY A 99 0.17 3.32 13.16
N PHE A 100 -0.07 4.61 12.96
CA PHE A 100 -0.23 5.20 11.62
C PHE A 100 1.12 5.48 10.96
N GLU A 101 2.08 5.98 11.74
CA GLU A 101 3.45 6.17 11.28
C GLU A 101 4.10 4.84 10.88
N GLN A 102 3.89 3.77 11.66
CA GLN A 102 4.32 2.42 11.31
C GLN A 102 3.70 1.91 10.01
N ALA A 103 2.42 2.20 9.74
CA ALA A 103 1.76 1.84 8.49
C ALA A 103 2.35 2.60 7.29
N ILE A 104 2.68 3.89 7.47
CA ILE A 104 3.33 4.71 6.44
C ILE A 104 4.75 4.20 6.15
N LEU A 105 5.53 3.90 7.19
CA LEU A 105 6.89 3.36 7.06
C LEU A 105 6.87 1.99 6.35
N TYR A 106 5.92 1.12 6.71
CA TYR A 106 5.73 -0.17 6.02
C TYR A 106 5.37 0.04 4.54
N TRP A 107 4.51 1.00 4.23
CA TRP A 107 4.15 1.31 2.85
C TRP A 107 5.33 1.87 2.04
N GLN A 108 6.14 2.76 2.64
CA GLN A 108 7.31 3.34 1.99
C GLN A 108 8.41 2.29 1.72
N THR A 109 8.63 1.35 2.64
CA THR A 109 9.58 0.25 2.46
C THR A 109 9.14 -0.75 1.39
N THR A 110 7.84 -0.99 1.26
CA THR A 110 7.29 -1.93 0.25
C THR A 110 7.44 -1.43 -1.20
N LYS A 111 7.76 -0.15 -1.42
CA LYS A 111 7.88 0.43 -2.76
C LYS A 111 9.15 0.06 -3.54
N CYS A 112 10.22 -0.34 -2.87
CA CYS A 112 11.50 -0.62 -3.52
C CYS A 112 11.87 -2.10 -3.30
N PRO A 113 11.67 -2.97 -4.29
CA PRO A 113 12.43 -4.21 -4.39
C PRO A 113 13.89 -3.93 -4.78
#